data_AF-A0A2N2LAG8-F1
#
_entry.id   AF-A0A2N2LAG8-F1
#
_cell.length_a   1.000
_cell.length_b   1.000
_cell.length_c   1.000
_cell.angle_alpha   90.00
_cell.angle_beta   90.00
_cell.angle_gamma   90.00
#
_symmetry.space_group_name_H-M   'P 1'
#
loop_
_entity.id
_entity.type
_entity.pdbx_description
1 polymer ?
#
loop_
_entity_poly.entity_id
_entity_poly.type
_entity_poly.pdbx_seq_one_letter_code
_entity_poly.pdbx_strand_id
1 'polypeptide(L)' 'MELIFEISKPGRSAANLSASDVPVVDVDHIIGRKYLRDDLDLPEVAEIDLVRHYTNLSRRNFGLDLGFYP' A
#
# COMPACT_ATOMS: atom_id res chain seq x y z
N MET A 1 -14.63 7.67 9.50
CA MET A 1 -13.78 6.81 8.65
C MET A 1 -12.36 7.08 9.08
N GLU A 2 -11.68 6.03 9.51
CA GLU A 2 -10.29 6.08 9.97
C GLU A 2 -9.33 6.21 8.79
N LEU A 3 -8.14 6.76 9.03
CA LEU A 3 -7.02 6.72 8.08
C LEU A 3 -6.56 5.28 7.88
N ILE A 4 -6.03 4.97 6.70
CA ILE A 4 -5.50 3.62 6.42
C ILE A 4 -4.38 3.22 7.41
N PHE A 5 -3.64 4.20 7.94
CA PHE A 5 -2.61 4.03 8.96
C PHE A 5 -3.18 3.65 10.34
N GLU A 6 -4.39 4.11 10.68
CA GLU A 6 -5.06 3.78 11.95
C GLU A 6 -5.59 2.33 11.95
N ILE A 7 -5.80 1.76 10.75
CA ILE A 7 -6.25 0.37 10.54
C ILE A 7 -5.07 -0.62 10.54
N SER A 8 -3.84 -0.11 10.37
CA SER A 8 -2.60 -0.88 10.25
C SER A 8 -2.40 -1.84 11.43
N LYS A 9 -1.95 -3.06 11.14
CA LYS A 9 -1.45 -4.00 12.16
C LYS A 9 -0.15 -4.66 11.68
N PRO A 10 0.91 -4.68 12.51
CA PRO A 10 2.19 -5.26 12.14
C PRO A 10 2.10 -6.70 11.61
N GLY A 11 2.87 -6.99 10.58
CA GLY A 11 2.97 -8.28 9.89
C GLY A 11 1.88 -8.52 8.83
N ARG A 12 0.97 -7.58 8.58
CA ARG A 12 -0.07 -7.72 7.56
C ARG A 12 0.42 -7.22 6.20
N SER A 13 0.05 -7.95 5.16
CA SER A 13 0.28 -7.54 3.77
C SER A 13 -0.99 -7.71 2.96
N ALA A 14 -1.27 -6.72 2.10
CA ALA A 14 -2.28 -6.81 1.06
C ALA A 14 -1.68 -7.26 -0.28
N ALA A 15 -0.36 -7.36 -0.37
CA ALA A 15 0.35 -7.82 -1.55
C ALA A 15 0.66 -9.31 -1.45
N ASN A 16 0.35 -10.04 -2.51
CA ASN A 16 0.82 -11.41 -2.74
C ASN A 16 1.69 -11.40 -4.00
N LEU A 17 3.00 -11.21 -3.80
CA LEU A 17 3.99 -11.16 -4.88
C LEU A 17 4.45 -12.58 -5.21
N SER A 18 4.56 -12.90 -6.51
CA SER A 18 5.17 -14.14 -6.96
C SER A 18 6.65 -14.19 -6.60
N ALA A 19 7.21 -15.40 -6.52
CA ALA A 19 8.65 -15.59 -6.36
C ALA A 19 9.42 -14.89 -7.49
N SER A 20 10.56 -14.29 -7.15
CA SER A 20 11.48 -13.69 -8.10
C SER A 20 12.01 -14.75 -9.08
N ASP A 21 12.01 -14.43 -10.37
CA ASP A 21 12.58 -15.25 -11.44
C ASP A 21 14.07 -14.96 -11.69
N VAL A 22 14.62 -13.94 -11.02
CA VAL A 22 16.04 -13.57 -11.08
C VAL A 22 16.79 -13.96 -9.80
N PRO A 23 18.12 -14.22 -9.89
CA PRO A 23 18.95 -14.52 -8.72
C PRO A 23 18.91 -13.42 -7.67
N VAL A 24 18.99 -13.82 -6.39
CA VAL A 24 19.11 -12.89 -5.27
C VAL A 24 20.47 -12.21 -5.32
N VAL A 25 20.48 -10.91 -5.06
CA VAL A 25 21.69 -10.08 -5.05
C VAL A 25 21.80 -9.30 -3.72
N ASP A 26 23.04 -8.98 -3.34
CA ASP A 26 23.31 -8.12 -2.17
C ASP A 26 23.03 -6.65 -2.52
N VAL A 27 21.91 -6.15 -2.01
CA VAL A 27 21.41 -4.80 -2.24
C VAL A 27 22.35 -3.74 -1.65
N ASP A 28 22.96 -4.00 -0.49
CA ASP A 28 23.87 -3.07 0.19
C ASP A 28 25.14 -2.86 -0.64
N HIS A 29 25.63 -3.92 -1.30
CA HIS A 29 26.78 -3.85 -2.20
C HIS A 29 26.48 -3.15 -3.54
N ILE A 30 25.34 -3.46 -4.15
CA ILE A 30 24.98 -2.94 -5.49
C ILE A 30 24.57 -1.47 -5.44
N ILE A 31 23.71 -1.11 -4.49
CA ILE A 31 23.17 0.24 -4.39
C ILE A 31 24.06 1.12 -3.52
N GLY A 32 24.67 0.55 -2.47
CA GLY A 32 25.48 1.27 -1.49
C GLY A 32 24.63 1.78 -0.32
N ARG A 33 25.06 1.44 0.91
CA ARG A 33 24.29 1.70 2.15
C ARG A 33 23.75 3.12 2.31
N LYS A 34 24.51 4.14 1.89
CA LYS A 34 24.12 5.56 2.01
C LYS A 34 22.87 5.94 1.20
N TYR A 35 22.45 5.11 0.26
CA TYR A 35 21.27 5.33 -0.58
C TYR A 35 20.08 4.44 -0.17
N LEU A 36 20.26 3.56 0.82
CA LEU A 36 19.22 2.66 1.30
C LEU A 36 18.46 3.28 2.46
N ARG A 37 17.18 2.91 2.57
CA ARG A 37 16.32 3.29 3.68
C ARG A 37 16.35 2.18 4.72
N ASP A 38 16.33 2.56 6.00
CA ASP A 38 16.27 1.60 7.10
C ASP A 38 14.83 1.13 7.39
N ASP A 39 13.82 1.95 7.08
CA ASP A 39 12.41 1.64 7.34
C ASP A 39 11.47 2.28 6.29
N LEU A 40 10.23 1.78 6.23
CA LEU A 40 9.15 2.20 5.36
C LEU A 40 7.91 2.52 6.20
N ASP A 41 7.49 3.78 6.18
CA ASP A 41 6.25 4.22 6.84
C ASP A 41 5.03 3.89 5.95
N LEU A 42 4.74 2.59 5.81
CA LEU A 42 3.60 2.08 5.04
C LEU A 42 2.60 1.38 5.97
N PRO A 43 1.28 1.48 5.69
CA PRO A 43 0.28 0.76 6.45
C PRO A 43 0.33 -0.75 6.15
N GLU A 44 0.29 -1.55 7.20
CA GLU A 44 0.26 -3.01 7.14
C GLU A 44 -1.19 -3.48 7.30
N VAL A 45 -1.87 -3.72 6.18
CA VAL A 45 -3.30 -4.08 6.15
C VAL A 45 -3.55 -5.36 5.36
N ALA A 46 -4.63 -6.08 5.67
CA ALA A 46 -5.08 -7.18 4.84
C ALA A 46 -5.75 -6.64 3.56
N GLU A 47 -5.76 -7.43 2.49
CA GLU A 47 -6.37 -7.04 1.21
C GLU A 47 -7.83 -6.61 1.35
N ILE A 48 -8.61 -7.31 2.18
CA ILE A 48 -10.01 -6.95 2.40
C ILE A 48 -10.19 -5.61 3.14
N ASP A 49 -9.26 -5.26 4.03
CA ASP A 49 -9.28 -3.98 4.74
C ASP A 49 -8.92 -2.84 3.77
N LEU A 50 -7.95 -3.07 2.87
CA LEU A 50 -7.59 -2.16 1.78
C LEU A 50 -8.78 -1.87 0.85
N VAL A 51 -9.44 -2.92 0.34
CA VAL A 51 -10.59 -2.80 -0.57
C VAL A 51 -11.74 -2.05 0.11
N ARG A 52 -12.07 -2.41 1.36
CA ARG A 52 -13.12 -1.73 2.14
C ARG A 52 -12.79 -0.26 2.36
N HIS A 53 -11.54 0.07 2.69
CA HIS A 53 -11.12 1.44 2.91
C HIS A 53 -11.31 2.27 1.63
N TYR A 54 -10.71 1.88 0.51
CA TYR A 54 -10.81 2.69 -0.71
C TYR A 54 -12.23 2.72 -1.32
N THR A 55 -13.02 1.65 -1.15
CA THR A 55 -14.44 1.65 -1.55
C THR A 55 -15.28 2.63 -0.74
N ASN A 56 -15.05 2.72 0.58
CA ASN A 56 -15.76 3.68 1.42
C ASN A 56 -15.27 5.11 1.18
N LEU A 57 -13.99 5.28 0.81
CA LEU A 57 -13.41 6.59 0.53
C LEU A 57 -13.98 7.15 -0.78
N SER A 58 -14.14 6.32 -1.81
CA SER A 58 -14.71 6.76 -3.08
C SER A 58 -16.15 7.28 -2.95
N ARG A 59 -16.96 6.70 -2.05
CA ARG A 59 -18.32 7.17 -1.74
C ARG A 59 -18.38 8.55 -1.09
N ARG A 60 -17.25 9.07 -0.60
CA ARG A 60 -17.14 10.43 -0.04
C ARG A 60 -16.69 11.44 -1.09
N ASN A 61 -16.38 10.99 -2.30
CA ASN A 61 -16.07 11.85 -3.44
C ASN A 61 -17.31 12.01 -4.32
N PHE A 62 -17.39 13.14 -5.03
CA PHE A 62 -18.32 13.29 -6.15
C PHE A 62 -17.66 12.76 -7.43
N GLY A 63 -18.37 11.91 -8.16
CA GLY A 63 -17.95 11.40 -9.46
C GLY A 63 -18.87 11.96 -10.55
N LEU A 64 -18.33 12.23 -11.74
CA LEU A 64 -19.15 12.68 -12.89
C LEU A 64 -20.28 11.68 -13.20
N ASP A 65 -20.03 10.39 -12.98
CA ASP A 65 -21.02 9.32 -13.15
C ASP A 65 -22.07 9.24 -12.03
N LEU A 66 -21.87 9.99 -10.93
CA LEU A 66 -22.75 9.96 -9.75
C LEU A 66 -23.83 11.06 -9.78
N GLY A 67 -23.74 12.02 -10.70
CA GLY A 67 -24.73 13.08 -10.82
C GLY A 67 -24.30 14.18 -11.78
N PHE A 68 -25.21 15.14 -12.01
CA PHE A 68 -24.94 16.30 -12.86
C PHE A 68 -23.77 17.12 -12.29
N TYR A 69 -22.75 17.35 -13.11
CA TYR A 69 -21.64 18.26 -12.85
C TYR A 69 -21.72 19.42 -13.85
N PRO A 70 -21.95 20.67 -13.42
CA PRO A 70 -22.17 21.81 -14.32
C PRO A 70 -20.93 22.20 -15.13
#